data_AF-C7MPP6-F1
#
_entry.id   AF-C7MPP6-F1
#
_cell.length_a   1.000
_cell.length_b   1.000
_cell.length_c   1.000
_cell.angle_alpha   90.00
_cell.angle_beta   90.00
_cell.angle_gamma   90.00
#
_symmetry.space_group_name_H-M   'P 1'
#
loop_
_entity.id
_entity.type
_entity.pdbx_description
1 polymer ?
#
loop_
_entity_poly.entity_id
_entity_poly.type
_entity_poly.pdbx_seq_one_letter_code
_entity_poly.pdbx_strand_id
1 'polypeptide(L)'
;MESSIQLGQRLVGVGTGPTIELVIPLALVAVVMGFLGILGRKGKIKPNGAFGIRTTRTMNDSSEWYRVHREAAPWSLAAQQRPWAGCRRLTRTRGTPQIVAVLVTMATMAALLTVGTVSASRRGGSDQN
;
A
#
# COMPACT_ATOMS: atom_id res chain seq x y z
N MET A 1 37.79 -15.68 7.03
CA MET A 1 37.11 -14.50 6.47
C MET A 1 36.06 -14.87 5.42
N GLU A 2 36.28 -15.93 4.62
CA GLU A 2 35.24 -16.50 3.73
C GLU A 2 34.03 -17.09 4.48
N SER A 3 34.25 -17.70 5.64
CA SER A 3 33.18 -18.29 6.46
C SER A 3 32.17 -17.26 6.99
N SER A 4 32.63 -16.06 7.35
CA SER A 4 31.77 -14.95 7.79
C SER A 4 30.99 -14.31 6.63
N ILE A 5 31.54 -14.31 5.41
CA ILE A 5 30.85 -13.82 4.21
C ILE A 5 29.76 -14.81 3.78
N GLN A 6 30.01 -16.12 3.86
CA GLN A 6 28.99 -17.13 3.60
C GLN A 6 27.86 -17.11 4.62
N LEU A 7 28.15 -16.84 5.90
CA LEU A 7 27.10 -16.66 6.91
C LEU A 7 26.25 -15.41 6.62
N GLY A 8 26.89 -14.32 6.20
CA GLY A 8 26.22 -13.11 5.73
C GLY A 8 25.34 -13.35 4.50
N GLN A 9 25.81 -14.12 3.51
CA GLN A 9 25.04 -14.51 2.31
C GLN A 9 23.98 -15.59 2.55
N ARG A 10 24.03 -16.32 3.67
CA ARG A 10 22.95 -17.23 4.08
C ARG A 10 21.88 -16.54 4.92
N LEU A 11 22.25 -15.52 5.69
CA LEU A 11 21.33 -14.65 6.42
C LEU A 11 20.69 -13.58 5.50
N VAL A 12 21.41 -13.13 4.48
CA VAL A 12 20.94 -12.30 3.37
C VAL A 12 20.81 -13.23 2.15
N GLY A 13 19.65 -13.88 2.00
CA GLY A 13 19.45 -15.05 1.14
C GLY A 13 19.67 -14.80 -0.36
N VAL A 14 20.93 -14.81 -0.79
CA VAL A 14 21.32 -14.81 -2.22
C VAL A 14 21.64 -16.25 -2.61
N GLY A 15 20.60 -17.06 -2.85
CA GLY A 15 20.76 -18.44 -3.32
C GLY A 15 19.47 -19.25 -3.45
N THR A 16 18.45 -18.90 -2.67
CA THR A 16 17.07 -19.42 -2.77
C THR A 16 16.04 -18.29 -2.98
N GLY A 17 16.53 -17.15 -3.49
CA GLY A 17 15.80 -16.20 -4.32
C GLY A 17 15.29 -14.94 -3.60
N PRO A 18 15.45 -13.74 -4.20
CA PRO A 18 14.81 -12.49 -3.76
C PRO A 18 13.27 -12.53 -3.74
N THR A 19 12.66 -13.65 -4.11
CA THR A 19 11.21 -13.82 -4.19
C THR A 19 10.54 -13.80 -2.82
N ILE A 20 11.05 -14.51 -1.79
CA ILE A 20 10.39 -14.55 -0.47
C ILE A 20 10.50 -13.20 0.24
N GLU A 21 11.69 -12.59 0.20
CA GLU A 21 11.96 -11.26 0.77
C GLU A 21 11.08 -10.17 0.15
N LEU A 22 10.68 -10.32 -1.12
CA LEU A 22 9.78 -9.38 -1.80
C LEU A 22 8.29 -9.73 -1.60
N VAL A 23 7.95 -11.02 -1.51
CA VAL A 23 6.57 -11.49 -1.32
C VAL A 23 6.03 -11.11 0.06
N ILE A 24 6.83 -11.22 1.12
CA ILE A 24 6.37 -10.92 2.49
C ILE A 24 5.94 -9.44 2.63
N PRO A 25 6.76 -8.44 2.25
CA PRO A 25 6.35 -7.03 2.31
C PRO A 25 5.16 -6.73 1.40
N LEU A 26 5.12 -7.29 0.18
CA LEU A 26 4.00 -7.06 -0.73
C LEU A 26 2.69 -7.63 -0.17
N ALA A 27 2.72 -8.83 0.41
CA ALA A 27 1.57 -9.42 1.08
C ALA A 27 1.13 -8.57 2.28
N LEU A 28 2.08 -8.13 3.11
CA LEU A 28 1.79 -7.25 4.24
C LEU A 28 1.13 -5.95 3.80
N VAL A 29 1.64 -5.30 2.75
CA VAL A 29 1.05 -4.07 2.19
C VAL A 29 -0.36 -4.32 1.66
N ALA A 30 -0.60 -5.43 0.96
CA ALA A 30 -1.93 -5.81 0.51
C ALA A 30 -2.92 -5.99 1.68
N VAL A 31 -2.49 -6.66 2.76
CA VAL A 31 -3.33 -6.85 3.95
C VAL A 31 -3.63 -5.52 4.62
N VAL A 32 -2.61 -4.69 4.85
CA VAL A 32 -2.78 -3.36 5.47
C VAL A 32 -3.71 -2.48 4.64
N MET A 33 -3.55 -2.45 3.32
CA MET A 33 -4.41 -1.71 2.40
C MET A 33 -5.87 -2.16 2.48
N GLY A 34 -6.10 -3.48 2.48
CA GLY A 34 -7.45 -4.02 2.61
C GLY A 34 -8.08 -3.70 3.96
N PHE A 35 -7.30 -3.82 5.03
CA PHE A 35 -7.75 -3.49 6.37
C PHE A 35 -8.11 -2.02 6.50
N LEU A 36 -7.27 -1.11 5.98
CA LEU A 36 -7.53 0.33 5.95
C LEU A 36 -8.76 0.67 5.10
N GLY A 37 -8.93 0.04 3.94
CA GLY A 37 -10.12 0.24 3.11
C GLY A 37 -11.41 -0.21 3.81
N ILE A 38 -11.38 -1.35 4.51
CA ILE A 38 -12.54 -1.84 5.27
C ILE A 38 -12.83 -0.92 6.46
N LEU A 39 -11.82 -0.54 7.23
CA LEU A 39 -11.98 0.35 8.39
C LEU A 39 -12.44 1.76 7.97
N GLY A 40 -11.90 2.29 6.87
CA GLY A 40 -12.30 3.58 6.31
C GLY A 40 -13.77 3.58 5.89
N ARG A 41 -14.23 2.51 5.22
CA ARG A 41 -15.64 2.36 4.85
C ARG A 41 -16.57 2.29 6.07
N LYS A 42 -16.15 1.56 7.10
CA LYS A 42 -16.90 1.40 8.35
C LYS A 42 -16.81 2.63 9.27
N GLY A 43 -16.05 3.67 8.90
CA GLY A 43 -15.85 4.85 9.75
C GLY A 43 -15.18 4.52 11.09
N LYS A 44 -14.34 3.47 11.14
CA LYS A 44 -13.67 3.02 12.37
C LYS A 44 -12.27 3.61 12.55
N ILE A 45 -11.74 4.31 11.55
CA ILE A 45 -10.48 5.03 11.65
C ILE A 45 -10.75 6.29 12.46
N LYS A 46 -10.33 6.33 13.73
CA LYS A 46 -10.45 7.54 14.55
C LYS A 46 -9.46 8.62 14.07
N PRO A 47 -9.81 9.92 14.18
CA PRO A 47 -8.88 11.02 13.97
C PRO A 47 -7.62 10.80 14.81
N ASN A 48 -6.46 10.81 14.16
CA ASN A 48 -5.18 10.55 14.82
C ASN A 48 -4.00 11.22 14.10
N GLY A 49 -2.90 11.42 14.84
CA GLY A 49 -1.67 12.05 14.34
C GLY A 49 -0.68 11.09 13.67
N ALA A 50 -1.02 9.81 13.46
CA ALA A 50 -0.10 8.80 12.90
C ALA A 50 -0.50 8.25 11.50
N PHE A 51 -1.80 8.14 11.20
CA PHE A 51 -2.34 7.53 9.98
C PHE A 51 -3.62 8.22 9.46
N GLY A 52 -3.76 8.28 8.13
CA GLY A 52 -4.97 8.78 7.46
C GLY A 52 -4.72 9.92 6.48
N ILE A 53 -5.76 10.34 5.76
CA ILE A 53 -5.72 11.52 4.89
C ILE A 53 -5.84 12.75 5.79
N ARG A 54 -4.74 13.48 5.96
CA ARG A 54 -4.69 14.69 6.79
C ARG A 54 -4.65 15.93 5.93
N THR A 55 -5.83 16.51 5.73
CA THR A 55 -5.99 17.88 5.27
C THR A 55 -6.40 18.76 6.44
N THR A 56 -6.18 20.07 6.33
CA THR A 56 -6.64 21.07 7.33
C THR A 56 -8.12 20.86 7.67
N ARG A 57 -8.95 20.54 6.67
CA ARG A 57 -10.38 20.27 6.83
C ARG A 57 -10.65 19.01 7.69
N THR A 58 -10.02 17.88 7.37
CA THR A 58 -10.21 16.62 8.13
C THR A 58 -9.68 16.68 9.57
N MET A 59 -8.75 17.58 9.86
CA MET A 59 -8.21 17.78 11.21
C MET A 59 -9.07 18.70 12.06
N ASN A 60 -9.78 19.65 11.44
CA ASN A 60 -10.66 20.60 12.11
C ASN A 60 -12.10 20.06 12.28
N ASP A 61 -12.53 19.15 11.41
CA ASP A 61 -13.88 18.56 11.45
C ASP A 61 -13.83 17.03 11.40
N SER A 62 -14.34 16.41 12.47
CA SER A 62 -14.41 14.95 12.60
C SER A 62 -15.38 14.29 11.61
N SER A 63 -16.43 14.98 11.16
CA SER A 63 -17.37 14.46 10.17
C SER A 63 -16.69 14.31 8.80
N GLU A 64 -15.87 15.30 8.43
CA GLU A 64 -15.06 15.32 7.23
C GLU A 64 -13.97 14.25 7.24
N TRP A 65 -13.37 13.98 8.41
CA TRP A 65 -12.47 12.85 8.57
C TRP A 65 -13.12 11.54 8.14
N TYR A 66 -14.30 11.20 8.67
CA TYR A 66 -14.96 9.94 8.33
C TYR A 66 -15.46 9.90 6.88
N ARG A 67 -15.93 11.03 6.34
CA ARG A 67 -16.38 11.13 4.93
C ARG A 67 -15.23 10.86 3.97
N VAL A 68 -14.10 11.57 4.12
CA VAL A 68 -12.91 11.42 3.26
C VAL A 68 -12.35 9.99 3.31
N HIS A 69 -12.31 9.37 4.49
CA HIS A 69 -11.85 7.98 4.62
C HIS A 69 -12.83 6.96 4.03
N ARG A 70 -14.14 7.24 4.06
CA ARG A 70 -15.16 6.40 3.39
C ARG A 70 -15.06 6.51 1.87
N GLU A 71 -14.76 7.70 1.34
CA GLU A 71 -14.54 7.94 -0.10
C GLU A 71 -13.21 7.38 -0.61
N ALA A 72 -12.16 7.37 0.21
CA ALA A 72 -10.88 6.77 -0.11
C ALA A 72 -10.91 5.22 -0.04
N ALA A 73 -11.82 4.64 0.73
CA ALA A 73 -11.95 3.19 0.92
C ALA A 73 -12.00 2.35 -0.38
N PRO A 74 -12.81 2.67 -1.42
CA PRO A 74 -12.80 1.92 -2.67
C PRO A 74 -11.42 1.94 -3.37
N TRP A 75 -10.70 3.05 -3.29
CA TRP A 75 -9.35 3.17 -3.86
C TRP A 75 -8.34 2.30 -3.12
N SER A 76 -8.39 2.27 -1.79
CA SER A 76 -7.55 1.37 -0.98
C SER A 76 -7.83 -0.10 -1.27
N LEU A 77 -9.11 -0.49 -1.40
CA LEU A 77 -9.45 -1.88 -1.77
C LEU A 77 -9.04 -2.24 -3.20
N ALA A 78 -9.12 -1.31 -4.14
CA ALA A 78 -8.64 -1.52 -5.50
C ALA A 78 -7.10 -1.65 -5.54
N ALA A 79 -6.40 -0.80 -4.77
CA ALA A 79 -4.94 -0.80 -4.68
C ALA A 79 -4.39 -2.11 -4.09
N GLN A 80 -5.09 -2.72 -3.13
CA GLN A 80 -4.69 -3.99 -2.51
C GLN A 80 -4.51 -5.14 -3.53
N GLN A 81 -5.19 -5.08 -4.67
CA GLN A 81 -5.12 -6.13 -5.69
C GLN A 81 -3.77 -6.14 -6.41
N ARG A 82 -3.06 -5.01 -6.43
CA ARG A 82 -1.77 -4.87 -7.14
C ARG A 82 -0.65 -5.67 -6.45
N PRO A 83 -0.44 -5.57 -5.12
CA PRO A 83 0.56 -6.41 -4.45
C PRO A 83 0.27 -7.91 -4.58
N TRP A 84 -1.00 -8.35 -4.52
CA TRP A 84 -1.35 -9.76 -4.74
C TRP A 84 -0.98 -10.24 -6.15
N ALA A 85 -1.24 -9.43 -7.17
CA ALA A 85 -0.82 -9.72 -8.54
C ALA A 85 0.71 -9.75 -8.68
N GLY A 86 1.42 -8.87 -7.96
CA GLY A 86 2.88 -8.86 -7.84
C GLY A 86 3.40 -10.16 -7.25
N CYS A 87 2.89 -10.61 -6.09
CA CYS A 87 3.28 -11.87 -5.46
C CYS A 87 3.13 -13.07 -6.40
N ARG A 88 1.99 -13.19 -7.09
CA ARG A 88 1.75 -14.29 -8.06
C ARG A 88 2.71 -14.25 -9.26
N ARG A 89 3.19 -13.07 -9.65
CA ARG A 89 4.16 -12.93 -10.75
C ARG A 89 5.57 -13.30 -10.27
N LEU A 90 5.93 -12.89 -9.06
CA LEU A 90 7.21 -13.20 -8.42
C LEU A 90 7.44 -14.70 -8.19
N THR A 91 6.37 -15.50 -8.01
CA THR A 91 6.48 -16.96 -7.91
C THR A 91 6.69 -17.66 -9.25
N ARG A 92 6.48 -16.97 -10.39
CA ARG A 92 6.54 -17.53 -11.75
C ARG A 92 7.75 -17.06 -12.56
N THR A 93 8.31 -15.89 -12.26
CA THR A 93 9.40 -15.27 -13.03
C THR A 93 10.65 -15.06 -12.17
N ARG A 94 11.85 -15.26 -12.76
CA ARG A 94 13.16 -15.01 -12.09
C ARG A 94 13.99 -14.03 -12.92
N GLY A 95 14.87 -13.25 -12.26
CA GLY A 95 15.82 -12.33 -12.92
C GLY A 95 15.21 -10.99 -13.33
N THR A 96 15.64 -10.40 -14.45
CA THR A 96 15.14 -9.10 -14.97
C THR A 96 13.60 -8.93 -14.97
N PRO A 97 12.78 -9.91 -15.43
CA PRO A 97 11.33 -9.77 -15.39
C PRO A 97 10.75 -9.67 -13.97
N GLN A 98 11.47 -10.19 -12.96
CA GLN A 98 11.10 -10.08 -11.55
C GLN A 98 11.23 -8.63 -11.07
N ILE A 99 12.33 -7.96 -11.41
CA ILE A 99 12.58 -6.55 -11.05
C ILE A 99 11.53 -5.65 -11.69
N VAL A 100 11.27 -5.83 -12.98
CA VAL A 100 10.25 -5.06 -13.72
C VAL A 100 8.86 -5.27 -13.08
N ALA A 101 8.51 -6.49 -12.68
CA ALA A 101 7.24 -6.79 -12.04
C ALA A 101 7.06 -6.04 -10.70
N VAL A 102 8.12 -5.94 -9.89
CA VAL A 102 8.10 -5.17 -8.63
C VAL A 102 7.88 -3.69 -8.91
N LEU A 103 8.67 -3.11 -9.81
CA LEU A 103 8.59 -1.68 -10.14
C LEU A 103 7.21 -1.29 -10.66
N VAL A 104 6.64 -2.10 -11.58
CA VAL A 104 5.28 -1.88 -12.11
C VAL A 104 4.24 -1.99 -10.99
N THR A 105 4.39 -2.96 -10.08
CA THR A 105 3.47 -3.12 -8.94
C THR A 105 3.51 -1.91 -8.02
N MET A 106 4.71 -1.43 -7.68
CA MET A 106 4.89 -0.26 -6.83
C MET A 106 4.35 1.02 -7.49
N ALA A 107 4.67 1.24 -8.77
CA ALA A 107 4.21 2.42 -9.51
C ALA A 107 2.68 2.46 -9.62
N THR A 108 2.05 1.33 -9.97
CA THR A 108 0.59 1.25 -10.07
C THR A 108 -0.11 1.41 -8.72
N MET A 109 0.46 0.84 -7.66
CA MET A 109 -0.04 1.02 -6.30
C MET A 109 0.05 2.50 -5.86
N ALA A 110 1.21 3.13 -6.04
CA ALA A 110 1.41 4.54 -5.71
C ALA A 110 0.43 5.43 -6.49
N ALA A 111 0.26 5.21 -7.79
CA ALA A 111 -0.68 5.96 -8.61
C ALA A 111 -2.13 5.85 -8.09
N LEU A 112 -2.60 4.64 -7.76
CA LEU A 112 -3.95 4.43 -7.23
C LEU A 112 -4.16 5.13 -5.89
N LEU A 113 -3.14 5.14 -5.02
CA LEU A 113 -3.22 5.82 -3.73
C LEU A 113 -3.18 7.33 -3.85
N THR A 114 -2.33 7.86 -4.72
CA THR A 114 -2.29 9.28 -5.02
C THR A 114 -3.62 9.75 -5.60
N VAL A 115 -4.16 9.03 -6.60
CA VAL A 115 -5.46 9.35 -7.20
C VAL A 115 -6.57 9.25 -6.17
N GLY A 116 -6.61 8.20 -5.35
CA GLY A 116 -7.61 8.04 -4.30
C GLY A 116 -7.54 9.15 -3.25
N THR A 117 -6.33 9.54 -2.83
CA THR A 117 -6.12 10.63 -1.87
C THR A 117 -6.56 11.97 -2.45
N VAL A 118 -6.14 12.29 -3.68
CA VAL A 118 -6.51 13.53 -4.36
C VAL A 118 -8.01 13.58 -4.64
N SER A 119 -8.60 12.48 -5.11
CA SER A 119 -10.03 12.39 -5.39
C SER A 119 -10.87 12.62 -4.13
N ALA A 120 -10.53 11.94 -3.02
CA ALA A 120 -11.21 12.10 -1.74
C ALA A 120 -10.99 13.50 -1.14
N SER A 121 -9.81 14.09 -1.35
CA SER A 121 -9.52 15.47 -0.91
C SER A 121 -10.28 16.53 -1.72
N ARG A 122 -10.44 16.35 -3.04
CA ARG A 122 -11.15 17.30 -3.91
C ARG A 122 -12.66 17.26 -3.76
N ARG A 123 -13.25 16.08 -3.57
CA ARG A 123 -14.68 15.94 -3.29
C ARG A 123 -15.08 16.51 -1.92
N GLY A 124 -14.10 16.65 -1.02
CA GLY A 124 -14.25 17.47 0.17
C GLY A 124 -14.11 18.96 -0.02
N GLY A 125 -13.82 19.47 -1.21
CA GLY A 125 -13.82 20.91 -1.49
C GLY A 125 -15.13 21.43 -2.07
N SER A 126 -15.96 20.56 -2.66
CA SER A 126 -17.09 20.94 -3.52
C SER A 126 -18.42 21.18 -2.79
N ASP A 127 -18.55 20.82 -1.52
CA ASP A 127 -19.80 21.00 -0.74
C ASP A 127 -19.89 22.37 -0.03
N GLN A 128 -19.08 23.37 -0.42
CA GLN A 128 -19.13 24.74 0.14
C GLN A 128 -19.49 25.81 -0.89
N ASN A 129 -20.26 25.46 -1.94
CA ASN A 129 -20.81 26.46 -2.86
C ASN A 129 -22.32 26.25 -3.05
#